data_AF-A0A9Q0WKN8-F1
#
_entry.id   AF-A0A9Q0WKN8-F1
#
_cell.length_a   1.000
_cell.length_b   1.000
_cell.length_c   1.000
_cell.angle_alpha   90.00
_cell.angle_beta   90.00
_cell.angle_gamma   90.00
#
_symmetry.space_group_name_H-M   'P 1'
#
loop_
_entity.id
_entity.type
_entity.pdbx_description
1 polymer ?
#
loop_
_entity_poly.entity_id
_entity_poly.type
_entity_poly.pdbx_seq_one_letter_code
_entity_poly.pdbx_strand_id
1 'polypeptide(L)' 'MEVILSGLASLSDEISWFKQEAAKWDVPLSDVIVHKSNQNYCRFLESLMLPELEYSVVVTALWAIETVYQESFFPLPGR' A
#
# COMPACT_ATOMS: atom_id res chain seq x y z
N MET A 1 -3.30 -3.34 -18.76
CA MET A 1 -4.46 -2.92 -17.95
C MET A 1 -4.82 -3.99 -16.92
N GLU A 2 -4.79 -5.27 -17.29
CA GLU A 2 -5.10 -6.41 -16.40
C GLU A 2 -4.30 -6.43 -15.10
N VAL A 3 -2.99 -6.13 -15.13
CA VAL A 3 -2.13 -6.12 -13.93
C VAL A 3 -2.59 -5.10 -12.87
N ILE A 4 -3.01 -3.91 -13.29
CA ILE A 4 -3.48 -2.86 -12.35
C ILE A 4 -4.84 -3.27 -11.78
N LEU A 5 -5.73 -3.81 -12.62
CA LEU A 5 -7.04 -4.31 -12.21
C LEU A 5 -6.92 -5.49 -11.24
N SER A 6 -6.01 -6.44 -11.49
CA SER A 6 -5.76 -7.54 -10.57
C SER A 6 -5.14 -7.07 -9.26
N GLY A 7 -4.24 -6.06 -9.31
CA GLY A 7 -3.70 -5.44 -8.09
C GLY A 7 -4.79 -4.83 -7.22
N LEU A 8 -5.74 -4.09 -7.82
CA LEU A 8 -6.89 -3.55 -7.09
C LEU A 8 -7.77 -4.64 -6.46
N ALA A 9 -7.95 -5.77 -7.14
CA ALA A 9 -8.66 -6.91 -6.57
C ALA A 9 -7.89 -7.49 -5.37
N SER A 10 -6.57 -7.67 -5.48
CA SER A 10 -5.71 -8.15 -4.39
C SER A 10 -5.74 -7.22 -3.16
N LEU A 11 -5.82 -5.89 -3.35
CA LEU A 11 -5.97 -4.94 -2.23
C LEU A 11 -7.28 -5.15 -1.46
N SER A 12 -8.37 -5.52 -2.14
CA SER A 12 -9.64 -5.86 -1.48
C SER A 12 -9.51 -7.10 -0.59
N ASP A 13 -8.79 -8.11 -1.08
CA ASP A 13 -8.51 -9.34 -0.31
C ASP A 13 -7.57 -9.04 0.87
N GLU A 14 -6.57 -8.19 0.67
CA GLU A 14 -5.63 -7.76 1.71
C GLU A 14 -6.33 -7.00 2.84
N ILE A 15 -7.24 -6.07 2.53
CA ILE A 15 -8.06 -5.39 3.55
C ILE A 15 -8.89 -6.40 4.35
N SER A 16 -9.44 -7.40 3.68
CA SER A 16 -10.22 -8.45 4.33
C SER A 16 -9.36 -9.30 5.27
N TRP A 17 -8.14 -9.62 4.85
CA TRP A 17 -7.15 -10.31 5.67
C TRP A 17 -6.72 -9.48 6.88
N PHE A 18 -6.43 -8.17 6.72
CA PHE A 18 -6.09 -7.28 7.84
C PHE A 18 -7.20 -7.21 8.90
N LYS A 19 -8.46 -7.18 8.49
CA LYS A 19 -9.60 -7.20 9.43
C LYS A 19 -9.67 -8.50 10.23
N GLN A 20 -9.40 -9.64 9.58
CA GLN A 20 -9.37 -10.95 10.23
C GLN A 20 -8.22 -11.05 11.23
N GLU A 21 -7.01 -10.62 10.85
CA GLU A 21 -5.86 -10.62 11.76
C GLU A 21 -6.05 -9.62 12.91
N ALA A 22 -6.62 -8.44 12.67
CA ALA A 22 -6.94 -7.49 13.73
C ALA A 22 -7.91 -8.09 14.77
N ALA A 23 -8.95 -8.80 14.32
CA ALA A 23 -9.88 -9.49 15.22
C ALA A 23 -9.21 -10.64 16.00
N LYS A 24 -8.32 -11.38 15.35
CA LYS A 24 -7.57 -12.50 15.95
C LYS A 24 -6.59 -12.03 17.03
N TRP A 25 -5.95 -10.88 16.84
CA TRP A 25 -4.95 -10.32 17.75
C TRP A 25 -5.49 -9.23 18.69
N ASP A 26 -6.81 -9.05 18.74
CA ASP A 26 -7.51 -8.05 19.57
C ASP A 26 -6.97 -6.61 19.35
N VAL A 27 -6.75 -6.25 18.08
CA VAL A 27 -6.30 -4.91 17.67
C VAL A 27 -7.51 -4.10 17.19
N PRO A 28 -8.04 -3.14 17.97
CA PRO A 28 -9.18 -2.32 17.56
C PRO A 28 -8.75 -1.28 16.52
N LEU A 29 -8.94 -1.58 15.23
CA LEU A 29 -8.52 -0.71 14.12
C LEU A 29 -9.10 0.72 14.18
N SER A 30 -10.28 0.91 14.79
CA SER A 30 -10.90 2.23 14.98
C SER A 30 -10.15 3.13 15.94
N ASP A 31 -9.40 2.54 16.87
CA ASP A 31 -8.79 3.23 18.01
C ASP A 31 -7.26 3.37 17.81
N VAL A 32 -6.74 2.86 16.69
CA VAL A 32 -5.32 2.98 16.34
C VAL A 32 -4.98 4.44 16.05
N ILE A 33 -4.04 4.98 16.83
CA ILE A 33 -3.54 6.34 16.64
C ILE A 33 -2.72 6.39 15.35
N VAL A 34 -3.17 7.22 14.40
CA VAL A 34 -2.45 7.41 13.14
C VAL A 34 -1.20 8.27 13.37
N HIS A 35 -0.04 7.63 13.33
CA HIS A 35 1.26 8.29 13.50
C HIS A 35 1.55 9.32 12.39
N LYS A 36 2.38 10.32 12.70
CA LYS A 36 2.72 11.42 11.77
C LYS A 36 3.32 10.93 10.45
N SER A 37 4.15 9.89 10.48
CA SER A 37 4.71 9.25 9.28
C SER A 37 3.61 8.73 8.37
N ASN A 38 2.62 8.01 8.93
CA ASN A 38 1.49 7.47 8.18
C ASN A 38 0.63 8.59 7.57
N GLN A 39 0.32 9.64 8.35
CA GLN A 39 -0.39 10.81 7.83
C GLN A 39 0.34 11.50 6.68
N ASN A 40 1.67 11.63 6.78
CA ASN A 40 2.47 12.25 5.72
C ASN A 40 2.50 11.37 4.47
N TYR A 41 2.55 10.05 4.64
CA TYR A 41 2.50 9.09 3.54
C TYR A 41 1.15 9.18 2.80
N CYS A 42 0.02 9.21 3.52
CA CYS A 42 -1.30 9.39 2.90
C CYS A 42 -1.39 10.70 2.11
N ARG A 43 -0.92 11.83 2.67
CA ARG A 43 -0.89 13.12 1.94
C ARG A 43 -0.02 13.07 0.69
N PHE A 44 1.09 12.34 0.73
CA PHE A 44 1.93 12.14 -0.46
C PHE A 44 1.16 11.34 -1.53
N LEU A 45 0.48 10.25 -1.16
CA LEU A 45 -0.35 9.49 -2.10
C LEU A 45 -1.48 10.34 -2.69
N GLU A 46 -2.17 11.16 -1.88
CA GLU A 46 -3.18 12.11 -2.35
C GLU A 46 -2.59 13.10 -3.36
N SER A 47 -1.36 13.59 -3.13
CA SER A 47 -0.68 14.48 -4.08
C SER A 47 -0.35 13.82 -5.41
N LEU A 48 -0.19 12.48 -5.42
CA LEU A 48 0.05 11.70 -6.64
C LEU A 48 -1.22 11.45 -7.48
N MET A 49 -2.41 11.77 -6.95
CA MET A 49 -3.69 11.60 -7.63
C MET A 49 -4.12 12.84 -8.44
N LEU A 50 -3.29 13.89 -8.44
CA LEU A 50 -3.56 15.11 -9.19
C LEU A 50 -3.49 14.87 -10.70
N PRO A 51 -4.44 15.41 -11.49
CA PRO A 51 -4.52 15.15 -12.93
C PRO A 51 -3.35 15.75 -13.72
N GLU A 52 -2.60 16.69 -13.16
CA GLU A 52 -1.46 17.35 -13.79
C GLU A 52 -0.18 16.49 -13.76
N LEU A 53 -0.19 15.35 -13.06
CA LEU A 53 0.99 14.49 -12.97
C LEU A 53 1.12 13.55 -14.17
N GLU A 54 2.35 13.45 -14.65
CA GLU A 54 2.72 12.51 -15.70
C GLU A 54 2.48 11.07 -15.27
N TYR A 55 1.91 10.27 -16.17
CA TYR A 55 1.62 8.85 -15.92
C TYR A 55 2.87 8.07 -15.47
N SER A 56 4.04 8.39 -16.03
CA SER A 56 5.32 7.77 -15.65
C SER A 56 5.65 7.99 -14.17
N VAL A 57 5.38 9.19 -13.62
CA VAL A 57 5.62 9.50 -12.21
C VAL A 57 4.73 8.66 -11.31
N VAL A 58 3.44 8.57 -11.64
CA VAL A 58 2.45 7.80 -10.86
C VAL A 58 2.77 6.31 -10.88
N VAL A 59 3.11 5.75 -12.05
CA VAL A 59 3.46 4.33 -12.17
C VAL A 59 4.79 4.00 -11.50
N THR A 60 5.78 4.90 -11.56
CA THR A 60 7.03 4.72 -10.82
C THR A 60 6.79 4.70 -9.31
N ALA A 61 5.92 5.57 -8.79
CA ALA A 61 5.55 5.56 -7.38
C ALA A 61 4.87 4.24 -7.01
N LEU A 62 3.88 3.79 -7.79
CA LEU A 62 3.20 2.49 -7.57
C LEU A 62 4.22 1.33 -7.55
N TRP A 63 5.09 1.26 -8.55
CA TRP A 63 6.14 0.23 -8.62
C TRP A 63 7.06 0.25 -7.39
N ALA A 64 7.49 1.43 -6.94
CA ALA A 64 8.38 1.56 -5.80
C ALA A 64 7.72 1.09 -4.50
N ILE A 65 6.44 1.42 -4.29
CA ILE A 65 5.66 1.02 -3.10
C ILE A 65 5.54 -0.50 -3.02
N GLU A 66 5.16 -1.14 -4.12
CA GLU A 66 5.01 -2.60 -4.18
C GLU A 66 6.36 -3.31 -4.03
N THR A 67 7.41 -2.78 -4.67
CA THR A 67 8.74 -3.40 -4.65
C THR A 67 9.36 -3.40 -3.26
N VAL A 68 9.22 -2.32 -2.48
CA VAL A 68 9.80 -2.29 -1.13
C VAL A 68 9.13 -3.29 -0.20
N TYR A 69 7.83 -3.56 -0.37
CA TYR A 69 7.15 -4.64 0.35
C TYR A 69 7.65 -6.02 -0.10
N GLN A 70 7.72 -6.26 -1.42
CA GLN A 70 8.20 -7.53 -1.97
C GLN A 70 9.62 -7.86 -1.47
N GLU A 71 10.55 -6.92 -1.57
CA GLU A 71 11.95 -7.13 -1.17
C GLU A 71 12.10 -7.29 0.36
N SER A 72 11.22 -6.66 1.15
CA SER A 72 11.27 -6.78 2.62
C SER A 72 10.82 -8.15 3.11
N PHE A 73 9.83 -8.77 2.47
CA PHE A 73 9.26 -10.06 2.88
C PHE A 73 9.82 -11.26 2.08
N PHE A 74 10.29 -11.02 0.86
CA PHE A 74 10.87 -12.02 -0.04
C PHE A 74 12.14 -11.48 -0.71
N PRO A 75 13.20 -11.20 0.08
CA PRO A 75 14.45 -10.70 -0.46
C PRO A 75 15.04 -11.70 -1.47
N LEU A 76 15.47 -11.19 -2.63
CA LEU A 76 16.12 -12.04 -3.63
C LEU A 76 17.46 -12.58 -3.08
N PRO A 77 17.78 -13.87 -3.31
CA PRO A 77 19.02 -14.44 -2.80
C PRO A 77 20.23 -13.71 -3.40
N GLY A 78 21.08 -13.14 -2.55
CA GLY A 78 22.32 -12.44 -2.94
C GLY A 78 22.35 -10.92 -2.67
N ARG A 79 21.35 -10.37 -1.96
CA ARG A 79 21.44 -9.09 -1.27
C ARG A 79 21.41 -9.27 0.25
#